data_AF-A0A955R6R5-F1
#
_entry.id   AF-A0A955R6R5-F1
#
_cell.length_a   1.000
_cell.length_b   1.000
_cell.length_c   1.000
_cell.angle_alpha   90.00
_cell.angle_beta   90.00
_cell.angle_gamma   90.00
#
_symmetry.space_group_name_H-M   'P 1'
#
loop_
_entity.id
_entity.type
_entity.pdbx_description
1 polymer ?
#
loop_
_entity_poly.entity_id
_entity_poly.type
_entity_poly.pdbx_seq_one_letter_code
_entity_poly.pdbx_strand_id
1 'polypeptide(L)'
;MLALVLVSNASALTLQQLTPLTVGTQNTAVATGATANAQVTFAYGLAAGNTAVPGCPGVSVAISNPTIVGTVQANGNGRAEISGFVPAGASGSTVRVVAVESASCTVSNVTLNTFPSVDWADVEPIFASTCSGLSCHWQDNPPSAGGFSLFGPSDMVNVRSQDVPGMDRIEPGLPDDSYVWHKINGTQNSVGGSGVRMPKNSPPLNAQQKDLIEQWILDGALP
;
A
#
# COMPACT_ATOMS: atom_id res chain seq x y z
N MET A 1 -33.70 -50.31 2.16
CA MET A 1 -32.64 -49.54 2.85
C MET A 1 -32.25 -48.39 1.93
N LEU A 2 -32.82 -47.20 2.17
CA LEU A 2 -32.45 -45.99 1.46
C LEU A 2 -31.29 -45.37 2.24
N ALA A 3 -30.08 -45.43 1.69
CA ALA A 3 -28.92 -44.79 2.30
C ALA A 3 -29.11 -43.28 2.20
N LEU A 4 -29.47 -42.66 3.32
CA LEU A 4 -29.47 -41.22 3.51
C LEU A 4 -28.02 -40.76 3.36
N VAL A 5 -27.66 -40.25 2.18
CA VAL A 5 -26.39 -39.54 1.98
C VAL A 5 -26.49 -38.29 2.84
N LEU A 6 -25.88 -38.36 4.03
CA LEU A 6 -25.56 -37.17 4.81
C LEU A 6 -24.64 -36.34 3.92
N VAL A 7 -25.18 -35.28 3.32
CA VAL A 7 -24.37 -34.18 2.84
C VAL A 7 -23.73 -33.62 4.10
N SER A 8 -22.53 -34.10 4.44
CA SER A 8 -21.71 -33.46 5.44
C SER A 8 -21.52 -32.03 4.93
N ASN A 9 -22.08 -31.05 5.64
CA ASN A 9 -21.67 -29.66 5.48
C ASN A 9 -20.17 -29.64 5.76
N ALA A 10 -19.36 -29.81 4.71
CA ALA A 10 -17.94 -29.53 4.79
C ALA A 10 -17.87 -28.12 5.35
N SER A 11 -17.23 -27.97 6.53
CA SER A 11 -16.92 -26.64 7.04
C SER A 11 -16.20 -25.92 5.91
N ALA A 12 -16.86 -24.91 5.35
CA ALA A 12 -16.29 -24.21 4.21
C ALA A 12 -15.03 -23.52 4.73
N LEU A 13 -13.87 -23.93 4.22
CA LEU A 13 -12.62 -23.24 4.48
C LEU A 13 -12.86 -21.74 4.22
N THR A 14 -12.62 -20.90 5.21
CA THR A 14 -12.93 -19.47 5.14
C THR A 14 -11.66 -18.70 5.39
N LEU A 15 -11.30 -17.83 4.46
CA LEU A 15 -10.15 -16.95 4.55
C LEU A 15 -10.60 -15.56 5.00
N GLN A 16 -9.94 -15.05 6.02
CA GLN A 16 -10.15 -13.70 6.55
C GLN A 16 -9.34 -12.67 5.76
N GLN A 17 -9.72 -11.40 5.88
CA GLN A 17 -8.91 -10.28 5.36
C GLN A 17 -7.53 -10.28 6.01
N LEU A 18 -6.52 -9.85 5.27
CA LEU A 18 -5.17 -9.65 5.81
C LEU A 18 -5.23 -8.66 6.96
N THR A 19 -4.44 -8.92 7.99
CA THR A 19 -4.29 -8.02 9.14
C THR A 19 -2.79 -7.78 9.37
N PRO A 20 -2.32 -6.54 9.52
CA PRO A 20 -3.09 -5.30 9.68
C PRO A 20 -3.55 -4.61 8.39
N LEU A 21 -3.27 -5.16 7.21
CA LEU A 21 -3.52 -4.53 5.90
C LEU A 21 -2.70 -3.25 5.70
N THR A 22 -1.40 -3.32 6.00
CA THR A 22 -0.46 -2.18 5.86
C THR A 22 0.76 -2.59 5.07
N VAL A 23 1.32 -1.68 4.29
CA VAL A 23 2.59 -1.90 3.57
C VAL A 23 3.80 -1.71 4.50
N GLY A 24 4.97 -2.19 4.06
CA GLY A 24 6.23 -2.04 4.81
C GLY A 24 6.31 -2.88 6.08
N THR A 25 5.34 -3.76 6.33
CA THR A 25 5.24 -4.56 7.55
C THR A 25 4.78 -6.00 7.27
N GLN A 26 4.84 -6.85 8.30
CA GLN A 26 4.25 -8.18 8.21
C GLN A 26 2.73 -8.11 8.27
N ASN A 27 2.10 -8.83 7.35
CA ASN A 27 0.66 -9.06 7.31
C ASN A 27 0.39 -10.55 7.48
N THR A 28 -0.72 -10.86 8.14
CA THR A 28 -1.12 -12.21 8.48
C THR A 28 -2.39 -12.58 7.72
N ALA A 29 -2.37 -13.75 7.10
CA ALA A 29 -3.53 -14.42 6.53
C ALA A 29 -4.00 -15.53 7.48
N VAL A 30 -5.31 -15.58 7.76
CA VAL A 30 -5.91 -16.59 8.64
C VAL A 30 -7.01 -17.31 7.88
N ALA A 31 -6.89 -18.64 7.80
CA ALA A 31 -7.93 -19.53 7.30
C ALA A 31 -8.53 -20.33 8.47
N THR A 32 -9.85 -20.47 8.48
CA THR A 32 -10.61 -21.22 9.49
C THR A 32 -11.53 -22.23 8.83
N GLY A 33 -11.93 -23.27 9.56
CA GLY A 33 -12.79 -24.33 9.02
C GLY A 33 -12.03 -25.41 8.25
N ALA A 34 -10.70 -25.42 8.34
CA ALA A 34 -9.89 -26.53 7.85
C ALA A 34 -10.13 -27.80 8.70
N THR A 35 -9.86 -28.96 8.12
CA THR A 35 -9.73 -30.21 8.87
C THR A 35 -8.63 -30.04 9.94
N ALA A 36 -8.91 -30.46 11.17
CA ALA A 36 -7.95 -30.38 12.26
C ALA A 36 -6.61 -31.04 11.89
N ASN A 37 -5.49 -30.33 12.10
CA ASN A 37 -4.13 -30.79 11.78
C ASN A 37 -3.84 -31.01 10.27
N ALA A 38 -4.73 -30.59 9.37
CA ALA A 38 -4.48 -30.68 7.93
C ALA A 38 -3.52 -29.59 7.43
N GLN A 39 -2.89 -29.85 6.28
CA GLN A 39 -2.05 -28.87 5.61
C GLN A 39 -2.91 -27.88 4.81
N VAL A 40 -2.67 -26.59 5.04
CA VAL A 40 -3.33 -25.48 4.35
C VAL A 40 -2.28 -24.65 3.64
N THR A 41 -2.40 -24.55 2.33
CA THR A 41 -1.52 -23.76 1.46
C THR A 41 -2.16 -22.40 1.21
N PHE A 42 -1.41 -21.33 1.45
CA PHE A 42 -1.82 -19.96 1.17
C PHE A 42 -1.13 -19.47 -0.10
N ALA A 43 -1.90 -18.81 -0.96
CA ALA A 43 -1.41 -18.25 -2.19
C ALA A 43 -2.03 -16.88 -2.45
N TYR A 44 -1.33 -16.05 -3.21
CA TYR A 44 -1.83 -14.74 -3.63
C TYR A 44 -1.64 -14.52 -5.12
N GLY A 45 -2.31 -13.53 -5.68
CA GLY A 45 -2.05 -13.04 -7.03
C GLY A 45 -2.67 -11.68 -7.29
N LEU A 46 -2.25 -11.03 -8.36
CA LEU A 46 -2.63 -9.65 -8.69
C LEU A 46 -3.84 -9.56 -9.64
N ALA A 47 -4.16 -10.66 -10.34
CA ALA A 47 -5.22 -10.67 -11.33
C ALA A 47 -6.20 -11.83 -11.11
N ALA A 48 -7.48 -11.55 -11.38
CA ALA A 48 -8.51 -12.58 -11.44
C ALA A 48 -8.18 -13.59 -12.55
N GLY A 49 -8.55 -14.83 -12.35
CA GLY A 49 -8.37 -15.87 -13.35
C GLY A 49 -8.77 -17.22 -12.79
N ASN A 50 -8.39 -18.28 -13.49
CA ASN A 50 -8.68 -19.64 -13.06
C ASN A 50 -7.39 -20.46 -13.13
N THR A 51 -6.89 -20.89 -11.98
CA THR A 51 -5.70 -21.76 -11.90
C THR A 51 -6.07 -23.07 -11.23
N ALA A 52 -5.78 -24.18 -11.88
CA ALA A 52 -6.00 -25.51 -11.31
C ALA A 52 -5.16 -25.73 -10.04
N VAL A 53 -5.74 -26.38 -9.04
CA VAL A 53 -5.02 -26.75 -7.82
C VAL A 53 -4.25 -28.06 -8.06
N PRO A 54 -2.90 -28.06 -7.96
CA PRO A 54 -2.13 -29.28 -8.09
C PRO A 54 -2.57 -30.36 -7.09
N GLY A 55 -2.83 -31.58 -7.57
CA GLY A 55 -3.28 -32.69 -6.73
C GLY A 55 -4.80 -32.74 -6.46
N CYS A 56 -5.57 -31.76 -6.95
CA CYS A 56 -7.02 -31.70 -6.77
C CYS A 56 -7.76 -31.64 -8.13
N PRO A 57 -8.13 -32.80 -8.72
CA PRO A 57 -8.79 -32.86 -10.01
C PRO A 57 -10.12 -32.07 -10.02
N GLY A 58 -10.28 -31.20 -11.03
CA GLY A 58 -11.49 -30.40 -11.20
C GLY A 58 -11.63 -29.21 -10.24
N VAL A 59 -10.65 -28.99 -9.36
CA VAL A 59 -10.64 -27.86 -8.42
C VAL A 59 -9.68 -26.78 -8.90
N SER A 60 -10.12 -25.53 -8.82
CA SER A 60 -9.35 -24.36 -9.20
C SER A 60 -9.53 -23.21 -8.21
N VAL A 61 -8.58 -22.29 -8.22
CA VAL A 61 -8.66 -21.01 -7.50
C VAL A 61 -8.98 -19.88 -8.47
N ALA A 62 -9.75 -18.89 -8.01
CA ALA A 62 -10.16 -17.73 -8.80
C ALA A 62 -9.06 -16.64 -8.91
N ILE A 63 -7.81 -17.07 -9.12
CA ILE A 63 -6.61 -16.24 -9.25
C ILE A 63 -5.81 -16.74 -10.45
N SER A 64 -5.34 -15.83 -11.30
CA SER A 64 -4.41 -16.16 -12.39
C SER A 64 -2.97 -16.25 -11.86
N ASN A 65 -2.23 -17.29 -12.27
CA ASN A 65 -0.82 -17.50 -11.92
C ASN A 65 -0.47 -17.18 -10.45
N PRO A 66 -1.16 -17.79 -9.47
CA PRO A 66 -0.97 -17.50 -8.07
C PRO A 66 0.45 -17.84 -7.62
N THR A 67 1.03 -16.96 -6.81
CA THR A 67 2.27 -17.19 -6.09
C THR A 67 1.97 -17.81 -4.74
N ILE A 68 2.61 -18.94 -4.44
CA ILE A 68 2.49 -19.60 -3.14
C ILE A 68 3.25 -18.80 -2.08
N VAL A 69 2.56 -18.45 -0.99
CA VAL A 69 3.19 -17.84 0.20
C VAL A 69 3.86 -18.92 1.02
N GLY A 70 3.15 -20.02 1.24
CA GLY A 70 3.64 -21.18 1.98
C GLY A 70 2.50 -22.12 2.39
N THR A 71 2.89 -23.22 3.02
CA THR A 71 1.97 -24.23 3.54
C THR A 71 2.21 -24.38 5.04
N VAL A 72 1.12 -24.34 5.81
CA VAL A 72 1.16 -24.47 7.28
C VAL A 72 0.17 -25.55 7.73
N GLN A 73 0.41 -26.13 8.90
CA GLN A 73 -0.52 -27.06 9.51
C GLN A 73 -1.59 -26.30 10.28
N ALA A 74 -2.87 -26.58 10.03
CA ALA A 74 -3.98 -26.08 10.84
C ALA A 74 -3.90 -26.66 12.25
N ASN A 75 -4.31 -25.92 13.28
CA ASN A 75 -4.37 -26.45 14.63
C ASN A 75 -5.56 -27.42 14.83
N GLY A 76 -5.72 -27.94 16.06
CA GLY A 76 -6.82 -28.85 16.41
C GLY A 76 -8.24 -28.29 16.22
N ASN A 77 -8.38 -26.96 16.09
CA ASN A 77 -9.66 -26.28 15.83
C ASN A 77 -9.85 -25.91 14.35
N GLY A 78 -8.96 -26.37 13.47
CA GLY A 78 -9.08 -26.07 12.03
C GLY A 78 -8.68 -24.65 11.65
N ARG A 79 -7.86 -23.97 12.47
CA ARG A 79 -7.31 -22.64 12.18
C ARG A 79 -5.87 -22.77 11.67
N ALA A 80 -5.61 -22.21 10.50
CA ALA A 80 -4.29 -22.09 9.89
C ALA A 80 -3.93 -20.61 9.74
N GLU A 81 -2.67 -20.26 10.00
CA GLU A 81 -2.18 -18.88 9.98
C GLU A 81 -0.80 -18.83 9.34
N ILE A 82 -0.60 -17.84 8.47
CA ILE A 82 0.71 -17.55 7.87
C ILE A 82 0.92 -16.04 7.81
N SER A 83 2.16 -15.61 8.06
CA SER A 83 2.57 -14.21 7.95
C SER A 83 3.56 -14.03 6.81
N GLY A 84 3.45 -12.90 6.11
CA GLY A 84 4.33 -12.49 5.02
C GLY A 84 4.57 -10.99 5.05
N PHE A 85 5.76 -10.56 4.61
CA PHE A 85 6.08 -9.14 4.49
C PHE A 85 5.46 -8.55 3.23
N VAL A 86 4.75 -7.43 3.38
CA VAL A 86 4.21 -6.66 2.25
C VAL A 86 5.18 -5.49 1.98
N PRO A 87 5.76 -5.38 0.77
CA PRO A 87 6.70 -4.30 0.46
C PRO A 87 6.00 -2.94 0.45
N ALA A 88 6.74 -1.86 0.77
CA ALA A 88 6.22 -0.49 0.75
C ALA A 88 5.58 -0.12 -0.61
N GLY A 89 6.21 -0.52 -1.72
CA GLY A 89 5.70 -0.28 -3.07
C GLY A 89 4.43 -1.04 -3.45
N ALA A 90 3.82 -1.82 -2.54
CA ALA A 90 2.49 -2.39 -2.74
C ALA A 90 1.36 -1.43 -2.37
N SER A 91 1.68 -0.19 -1.99
CA SER A 91 0.69 0.84 -1.67
C SER A 91 -0.31 1.02 -2.82
N GLY A 92 -1.60 1.14 -2.49
CA GLY A 92 -2.69 1.24 -3.47
C GLY A 92 -2.95 -0.02 -4.29
N SER A 93 -2.12 -1.07 -4.17
CA SER A 93 -2.31 -2.32 -4.89
C SER A 93 -3.39 -3.18 -4.24
N THR A 94 -4.20 -3.83 -5.06
CA THR A 94 -5.13 -4.87 -4.61
C THR A 94 -4.53 -6.26 -4.84
N VAL A 95 -4.41 -7.04 -3.78
CA VAL A 95 -3.98 -8.44 -3.84
C VAL A 95 -5.13 -9.39 -3.56
N ARG A 96 -5.22 -10.46 -4.34
CA ARG A 96 -6.15 -11.57 -4.13
C ARG A 96 -5.44 -12.62 -3.30
N VAL A 97 -6.04 -13.08 -2.21
CA VAL A 97 -5.48 -14.15 -1.37
C VAL A 97 -6.47 -15.31 -1.32
N VAL A 98 -5.95 -16.53 -1.33
CA VAL A 98 -6.73 -17.77 -1.24
C VAL A 98 -6.00 -18.78 -0.36
N ALA A 99 -6.75 -19.61 0.35
CA ALA A 99 -6.24 -20.78 1.06
C ALA A 99 -6.81 -22.06 0.46
N VAL A 100 -6.00 -23.11 0.42
CA VAL A 100 -6.38 -24.43 -0.11
C VAL A 100 -5.95 -25.50 0.88
N GLU A 101 -6.89 -26.31 1.32
CA GLU A 101 -6.59 -27.52 2.08
C GLU A 101 -6.36 -28.70 1.12
N SER A 102 -5.13 -29.20 1.06
CA SER A 102 -4.74 -30.18 0.03
C SER A 102 -5.33 -31.58 0.26
N ALA A 103 -5.62 -31.94 1.51
CA ALA A 103 -6.12 -33.29 1.84
C ALA A 103 -7.59 -33.49 1.44
N SER A 104 -8.41 -32.45 1.59
CA SER A 104 -9.83 -32.49 1.23
C SER A 104 -10.14 -31.79 -0.09
N CYS A 105 -9.14 -31.17 -0.73
CA CYS A 105 -9.30 -30.34 -1.91
C CYS A 105 -10.32 -29.21 -1.72
N THR A 106 -10.43 -28.70 -0.49
CA THR A 106 -11.31 -27.57 -0.15
C THR A 106 -10.59 -26.26 -0.39
N VAL A 107 -11.23 -25.35 -1.12
CA VAL A 107 -10.72 -24.01 -1.43
C VAL A 107 -11.53 -22.98 -0.65
N SER A 108 -10.85 -21.97 -0.13
CA SER A 108 -11.51 -20.88 0.58
C SER A 108 -12.22 -19.90 -0.36
N ASN A 109 -12.98 -18.96 0.21
CA ASN A 109 -13.25 -17.70 -0.48
C ASN A 109 -11.92 -17.00 -0.87
N VAL A 110 -11.94 -16.23 -1.95
CA VAL A 110 -10.85 -15.31 -2.29
C VAL A 110 -11.09 -13.98 -1.59
N THR A 111 -10.11 -13.48 -0.85
CA THR A 111 -10.17 -12.14 -0.24
C THR A 111 -9.47 -11.13 -1.15
N LEU A 112 -10.11 -9.98 -1.35
CA LEU A 112 -9.51 -8.81 -1.99
C LEU A 112 -8.97 -7.91 -0.90
N ASN A 113 -7.67 -7.66 -0.92
CA ASN A 113 -6.97 -6.88 0.09
C ASN A 113 -6.34 -5.69 -0.63
N THR A 114 -6.95 -4.52 -0.52
CA THR A 114 -6.40 -3.27 -1.06
C THR A 114 -5.60 -2.60 0.04
N PHE A 115 -4.31 -2.41 -0.20
CA PHE A 115 -3.47 -1.71 0.75
C PHE A 115 -3.75 -0.20 0.68
N PRO A 116 -3.93 0.49 1.82
CA PRO A 116 -4.10 1.93 1.85
C PRO A 116 -2.92 2.64 1.16
N SER A 117 -3.23 3.73 0.46
CA SER A 117 -2.27 4.68 -0.12
C SER A 117 -2.71 6.11 0.20
N VAL A 118 -1.76 7.03 0.16
CA VAL A 118 -1.99 8.48 0.26
C VAL A 118 -1.88 9.08 -1.15
N ASP A 119 -2.90 9.81 -1.56
CA ASP A 119 -2.94 10.50 -2.85
C ASP A 119 -2.93 12.04 -2.70
N TRP A 120 -3.01 12.76 -3.82
CA TRP A 120 -2.99 14.22 -3.78
C TRP A 120 -4.16 14.78 -2.97
N ALA A 121 -5.34 14.16 -2.99
CA ALA A 121 -6.50 14.67 -2.26
C ALA A 121 -6.28 14.64 -0.74
N ASP A 122 -5.47 13.71 -0.24
CA ASP A 122 -5.09 13.65 1.18
C ASP A 122 -4.14 14.79 1.60
N VAL A 123 -3.20 15.17 0.73
CA VAL A 123 -2.17 16.19 1.04
C VAL A 123 -2.53 17.60 0.57
N GLU A 124 -3.45 17.75 -0.39
CA GLU A 124 -3.88 19.03 -0.96
C GLU A 124 -4.28 20.05 0.11
N PRO A 125 -5.03 19.70 1.18
CA PRO A 125 -5.37 20.66 2.23
C PRO A 125 -4.15 21.24 2.97
N ILE A 126 -3.05 20.47 3.08
CA ILE A 126 -1.81 20.93 3.72
C ILE A 126 -1.12 21.95 2.80
N PHE A 127 -0.96 21.61 1.52
CA PHE A 127 -0.37 22.50 0.52
C PHE A 127 -1.20 23.78 0.33
N ALA A 128 -2.53 23.65 0.26
CA ALA A 128 -3.46 24.75 0.10
C ALA A 128 -3.41 25.73 1.28
N SER A 129 -3.43 25.23 2.52
CA SER A 129 -3.45 26.08 3.71
C SER A 129 -2.09 26.69 4.05
N THR A 130 -1.00 25.98 3.75
CA THR A 130 0.34 26.31 4.28
C THR A 130 1.31 26.84 3.23
N CYS A 131 1.12 26.50 1.95
CA CYS A 131 2.07 26.86 0.89
C CYS A 131 1.48 27.92 -0.05
N SER A 132 0.35 27.62 -0.70
CA SER A 132 -0.32 28.57 -1.59
C SER A 132 -1.17 29.58 -0.80
N GLY A 133 -1.84 29.16 0.28
CA GLY A 133 -2.69 30.00 1.12
C GLY A 133 -1.98 31.12 1.89
N LEU A 134 -0.67 30.96 2.18
CA LEU A 134 0.17 32.02 2.72
C LEU A 134 0.61 33.05 1.66
N SER A 135 0.07 32.95 0.44
CA SER A 135 0.35 33.81 -0.72
C SER A 135 1.83 33.87 -1.13
N CYS A 136 2.68 32.97 -0.63
CA CYS A 136 4.10 32.93 -0.99
C CYS A 136 4.33 32.13 -2.28
N HIS A 137 3.59 31.04 -2.48
CA HIS A 137 3.68 30.17 -3.67
C HIS A 137 2.42 30.28 -4.55
N TRP A 138 2.05 31.51 -4.92
CA TRP A 138 0.84 31.83 -5.68
C TRP A 138 1.14 32.81 -6.82
N GLN A 139 0.42 32.71 -7.94
CA GLN A 139 0.64 33.56 -9.13
C GLN A 139 0.42 35.05 -8.89
N ASP A 140 -0.57 35.41 -8.07
CA ASP A 140 -0.95 36.81 -7.85
C ASP A 140 0.00 37.52 -6.86
N ASN A 141 1.09 36.85 -6.46
CA ASN A 141 2.20 37.47 -5.72
C ASN A 141 3.52 37.37 -6.51
N PRO A 142 3.69 38.10 -7.62
CA PRO A 142 4.93 38.06 -8.40
C PRO A 142 6.04 38.95 -7.79
N PRO A 143 7.29 38.45 -7.71
CA PRO A 143 7.68 37.07 -8.01
C PRO A 143 7.24 36.14 -6.87
N SER A 144 6.59 35.01 -7.21
CA SER A 144 6.31 33.97 -6.21
C SER A 144 7.62 33.58 -5.53
N ALA A 145 7.58 33.27 -4.23
CA ALA A 145 8.77 32.98 -3.45
C ALA A 145 9.62 31.89 -4.14
N GLY A 146 10.85 32.24 -4.51
CA GLY A 146 11.76 31.32 -5.21
C GLY A 146 11.31 30.93 -6.63
N GLY A 147 10.49 31.75 -7.31
CA GLY A 147 10.05 31.48 -8.69
C GLY A 147 9.11 30.28 -8.82
N PHE A 148 8.46 29.88 -7.72
CA PHE A 148 7.59 28.71 -7.65
C PHE A 148 6.16 29.10 -7.30
N SER A 149 5.24 28.88 -8.24
CA SER A 149 3.79 28.96 -8.03
C SER A 149 3.23 27.54 -7.94
N LEU A 150 2.32 27.30 -6.98
CA LEU A 150 1.75 25.99 -6.69
C LEU A 150 0.23 26.02 -6.88
N PHE A 151 -0.26 25.30 -7.89
CA PHE A 151 -1.68 25.09 -8.18
C PHE A 151 -2.10 23.63 -8.01
N GLY A 152 -1.15 22.71 -8.18
CA GLY A 152 -1.41 21.30 -8.00
C GLY A 152 -0.13 20.47 -8.08
N PRO A 153 -0.28 19.13 -8.09
CA PRO A 153 0.86 18.23 -8.06
C PRO A 153 1.69 18.35 -9.34
N SER A 154 1.09 18.71 -10.49
CA SER A 154 1.81 18.92 -11.75
C SER A 154 2.88 20.02 -11.72
N ASP A 155 2.82 20.94 -10.75
CA ASP A 155 3.83 21.98 -10.58
C ASP A 155 5.04 21.51 -9.77
N MET A 156 4.96 20.31 -9.17
CA MET A 156 5.96 19.78 -8.23
C MET A 156 6.49 18.40 -8.65
N VAL A 157 5.59 17.50 -9.02
CA VAL A 157 5.90 16.09 -9.27
C VAL A 157 6.60 15.96 -10.61
N ASN A 158 7.79 15.36 -10.61
CA ASN A 158 8.67 15.26 -11.78
C ASN A 158 9.07 16.62 -12.39
N VAL A 159 9.08 17.69 -11.58
CA VAL A 159 9.47 19.04 -12.02
C VAL A 159 10.78 19.43 -11.34
N ARG A 160 11.81 19.74 -12.15
CA ARG A 160 13.13 20.15 -11.65
C ARG A 160 13.06 21.35 -10.72
N SER A 161 13.79 21.29 -9.61
CA SER A 161 13.98 22.42 -8.71
C SER A 161 14.82 23.50 -9.38
N GLN A 162 14.43 24.76 -9.21
CA GLN A 162 15.23 25.90 -9.69
C GLN A 162 16.46 26.14 -8.80
N ASP A 163 16.33 25.89 -7.49
CA ASP A 163 17.43 26.05 -6.54
C ASP A 163 18.47 24.93 -6.68
N VAL A 164 18.01 23.71 -7.00
CA VAL A 164 18.86 22.51 -7.12
C VAL A 164 18.50 21.77 -8.43
N PRO A 165 19.06 22.18 -9.59
CA PRO A 165 18.67 21.62 -10.89
C PRO A 165 18.90 20.12 -11.07
N GLY A 166 19.68 19.48 -10.20
CA GLY A 166 19.90 18.02 -10.20
C GLY A 166 18.82 17.22 -9.46
N MET A 167 17.82 17.90 -8.88
CA MET A 167 16.79 17.30 -8.02
C MET A 167 15.41 17.80 -8.45
N ASP A 168 14.38 16.96 -8.31
CA ASP A 168 12.99 17.38 -8.55
C ASP A 168 12.40 18.06 -7.32
N ARG A 169 11.36 18.87 -7.51
CA ARG A 169 10.61 19.45 -6.40
C ARG A 169 9.98 18.32 -5.58
N ILE A 170 9.37 17.35 -6.26
CA ILE A 170 8.95 16.06 -5.72
C ILE A 170 9.39 14.97 -6.71
N GLU A 171 10.25 14.06 -6.27
CA GLU A 171 10.64 12.84 -6.96
C GLU A 171 9.76 11.68 -6.44
N PRO A 172 8.90 11.09 -7.27
CA PRO A 172 8.04 9.97 -6.88
C PRO A 172 8.82 8.81 -6.23
N GLY A 173 8.40 8.40 -5.04
CA GLY A 173 8.98 7.28 -4.29
C GLY A 173 10.26 7.63 -3.52
N LEU A 174 10.82 8.83 -3.68
CA LEU A 174 12.13 9.20 -3.13
C LEU A 174 12.05 10.54 -2.36
N PRO A 175 11.65 10.53 -1.08
CA PRO A 175 11.63 11.74 -0.24
C PRO A 175 13.00 12.43 -0.15
N ASP A 176 14.08 11.66 -0.03
CA ASP A 176 15.45 12.19 0.05
C ASP A 176 15.95 12.81 -1.28
N ASP A 177 15.28 12.52 -2.40
CA ASP A 177 15.55 13.16 -3.70
C ASP A 177 14.46 14.20 -4.06
N SER A 178 13.67 14.65 -3.08
CA SER A 178 12.59 15.63 -3.25
C SER A 178 12.93 16.96 -2.60
N TYR A 179 13.13 18.02 -3.38
CA TYR A 179 13.56 19.31 -2.84
C TYR A 179 12.55 19.95 -1.88
N VAL A 180 11.24 19.79 -2.13
CA VAL A 180 10.18 20.27 -1.22
C VAL A 180 10.29 19.57 0.14
N TRP A 181 10.62 18.27 0.18
CA TRP A 181 10.85 17.53 1.42
C TRP A 181 12.00 18.13 2.24
N HIS A 182 13.09 18.49 1.59
CA HIS A 182 14.19 19.20 2.25
C HIS A 182 13.79 20.58 2.75
N LYS A 183 13.00 21.33 1.98
CA LYS A 183 12.52 22.66 2.39
C LYS A 183 11.61 22.57 3.62
N ILE A 184 10.73 21.58 3.73
CA ILE A 184 9.85 21.44 4.90
C ILE A 184 10.58 20.90 6.14
N ASN A 185 11.63 20.09 5.95
CA ASN A 185 12.47 19.59 7.05
C ASN A 185 13.62 20.52 7.45
N GLY A 186 13.88 21.58 6.67
CA GLY A 186 14.96 22.52 6.96
C GLY A 186 16.36 21.98 6.64
N THR A 187 16.45 20.97 5.78
CA THR A 187 17.68 20.31 5.37
C THR A 187 18.15 20.73 3.98
N GLN A 188 17.52 21.74 3.34
CA GLN A 188 17.84 22.18 1.99
C GLN A 188 19.32 22.49 1.73
N ASN A 189 20.04 22.97 2.75
CA ASN A 189 21.48 23.28 2.62
C ASN A 189 22.34 22.02 2.48
N SER A 190 21.88 20.85 2.95
CA SER A 190 22.64 19.59 2.81
C SER A 190 22.64 19.05 1.38
N VAL A 191 21.69 19.50 0.56
CA VAL A 191 21.56 19.09 -0.86
C VAL A 191 21.94 20.21 -1.83
N GLY A 192 22.67 21.23 -1.35
CA GLY A 192 23.12 22.35 -2.18
C GLY A 192 22.05 23.41 -2.47
N GLY A 193 20.89 23.31 -1.81
CA GLY A 193 19.83 24.31 -1.87
C GLY A 193 20.13 25.55 -1.05
N SER A 194 19.17 26.46 -1.00
CA SER A 194 19.33 27.76 -0.32
C SER A 194 18.08 28.23 0.43
N GLY A 195 18.24 29.31 1.19
CA GLY A 195 17.16 29.93 1.95
C GLY A 195 16.89 29.23 3.29
N VAL A 196 15.63 29.30 3.73
CA VAL A 196 15.19 28.82 5.04
C VAL A 196 14.16 27.70 4.92
N ARG A 197 13.95 27.00 6.04
CA ARG A 197 12.89 26.00 6.21
C ARG A 197 11.51 26.59 5.91
N MET A 198 10.73 25.90 5.08
CA MET A 198 9.35 26.23 4.75
C MET A 198 8.37 25.53 5.70
N PRO A 199 7.22 26.14 6.03
CA PRO A 199 6.81 27.50 5.64
C PRO A 199 7.65 28.59 6.33
N LYS A 200 8.07 29.60 5.55
CA LYS A 200 8.89 30.72 6.04
C LYS A 200 8.06 31.61 6.98
N ASN A 201 8.65 32.05 8.08
CA ASN A 201 8.01 32.92 9.08
C ASN A 201 6.73 32.34 9.71
N SER A 202 6.52 31.04 9.59
CA SER A 202 5.40 30.31 10.19
C SER A 202 5.92 29.13 11.00
N PRO A 203 5.10 28.59 11.93
CA PRO A 203 5.42 27.33 12.60
C PRO A 203 5.75 26.24 11.58
N PRO A 204 6.70 25.33 11.88
CA PRO A 204 6.93 24.15 11.05
C PRO A 204 5.64 23.32 10.90
N LEU A 205 5.54 22.56 9.81
CA LEU A 205 4.54 21.49 9.72
C LEU A 205 4.69 20.55 10.91
N ASN A 206 3.56 20.12 11.47
CA ASN A 206 3.57 19.16 12.56
C ASN A 206 3.98 17.75 12.04
N ALA A 207 4.23 16.81 12.96
CA ALA A 207 4.66 15.46 12.59
C ALA A 207 3.67 14.78 11.64
N GLN A 208 2.38 14.79 11.96
CA GLN A 208 1.34 14.14 11.14
C GLN A 208 1.27 14.70 9.71
N GLN A 209 1.39 16.02 9.54
CA GLN A 209 1.41 16.64 8.23
C GLN A 209 2.64 16.21 7.40
N LYS A 210 3.80 16.11 8.06
CA LYS A 210 5.03 15.66 7.39
C LYS A 210 4.96 14.18 7.06
N ASP A 211 4.46 13.34 7.96
CA ASP A 211 4.29 11.90 7.73
C ASP A 211 3.33 11.65 6.56
N LEU A 212 2.25 12.43 6.44
CA LEU A 212 1.31 12.32 5.32
C LEU A 212 1.95 12.74 3.99
N ILE A 213 2.72 13.83 3.96
CA ILE A 213 3.47 14.25 2.76
C ILE A 213 4.55 13.22 2.41
N GLU A 214 5.29 12.70 3.40
CA GLU A 214 6.30 11.66 3.19
C GLU A 214 5.68 10.42 2.58
N GLN A 215 4.55 9.97 3.14
CA GLN A 215 3.84 8.80 2.64
C GLN A 215 3.30 9.03 1.23
N TRP A 216 2.75 10.22 0.93
CA TRP A 216 2.34 10.57 -0.44
C TRP A 216 3.52 10.49 -1.42
N ILE A 217 4.69 11.00 -1.05
CA ILE A 217 5.90 10.88 -1.88
C ILE A 217 6.27 9.41 -2.06
N LEU A 218 6.35 8.63 -0.97
CA LEU A 218 6.68 7.20 -0.98
C LEU A 218 5.70 6.37 -1.83
N ASP A 219 4.43 6.76 -1.86
CA ASP A 219 3.37 6.14 -2.66
C ASP A 219 3.44 6.50 -4.15
N GLY A 220 4.44 7.30 -4.54
CA GLY A 220 4.70 7.69 -5.92
C GLY A 220 4.09 9.03 -6.30
N ALA A 221 3.77 9.88 -5.31
CA ALA A 221 3.16 11.19 -5.49
C ALA A 221 1.90 11.12 -6.37
N LEU A 222 0.99 10.21 -6.01
CA LEU A 222 -0.21 9.89 -6.78
C LEU A 222 -1.12 11.13 -6.94
N PRO A 223 -1.76 11.31 -8.11
CA PRO A 223 -2.60 12.46 -8.42
C PRO A 223 -3.99 12.41 -7.76
#